data_AF-A0A5C4JNN9-F1
#
_entry.id   AF-A0A5C4JNN9-F1
#
_cell.length_a   1.000
_cell.length_b   1.000
_cell.length_c   1.000
_cell.angle_alpha   90.00
_cell.angle_beta   90.00
_cell.angle_gamma   90.00
#
_symmetry.space_group_name_H-M   'P 1'
#
loop_
_entity.id
_entity.type
_entity.pdbx_description
1 polymer ?
#
loop_
_entity_poly.entity_id
_entity_poly.type
_entity_poly.pdbx_seq_one_letter_code
_entity_poly.pdbx_strand_id
1 'polypeptide(L)'
;MIGTILTWLAKLGAGGLLDRAAALIEQRAEQAKDREKIEAELTAEYLRQVVAETREMAALNKAKFAVPWFWLFAGFFLVPLAVWWAAICLYNMLWCPDCIYAQPWTIAAFPAPLDAWAGNMIQWVFYVGSGVAGLRAIIK
;
A
#
# COMPACT_ATOMS: atom_id res chain seq x y z
N MET A 1 14.03 18.79 5.36
CA MET A 1 12.75 19.48 5.64
C MET A 1 11.76 19.46 4.47
N ILE A 2 12.19 19.44 3.20
CA ILE A 2 11.30 19.33 2.03
C ILE A 2 10.59 17.95 1.95
N GLY A 3 11.28 16.86 2.31
CA GLY A 3 10.68 15.52 2.32
C GLY A 3 9.51 15.38 3.30
N THR A 4 9.57 16.07 4.45
CA THR A 4 8.51 16.04 5.47
C THR A 4 7.24 16.74 5.00
N ILE A 5 7.38 17.82 4.20
CA ILE A 5 6.26 18.57 3.61
C ILE A 5 5.56 17.74 2.53
N LEU A 6 6.32 17.02 1.69
CA LEU A 6 5.77 16.12 0.67
C LEU A 6 5.03 14.93 1.30
N THR A 7 5.53 14.40 2.42
CA THR A 7 4.87 13.30 3.14
C THR A 7 3.63 13.78 3.88
N TRP A 8 3.60 15.05 4.30
CA TRP A 8 2.44 15.71 4.92
C TRP A 8 1.34 16.02 3.91
N LEU A 9 1.70 16.48 2.70
CA LEU A 9 0.76 16.69 1.60
C LEU A 9 0.17 15.38 1.05
N ALA A 10 0.97 14.31 0.98
CA ALA A 10 0.48 12.98 0.61
C ALA A 10 -0.50 12.40 1.65
N LYS A 11 -0.33 12.76 2.93
CA LYS A 11 -1.24 12.36 4.03
C LYS A 11 -2.53 13.18 4.11
N LEU A 12 -2.60 14.35 3.49
CA LEU A 12 -3.73 15.30 3.65
C LEU A 12 -4.84 15.20 2.60
N GLY A 13 -4.74 14.29 1.64
CA GLY A 13 -5.86 13.98 0.75
C GLY A 13 -5.46 14.04 -0.70
N ALA A 14 -5.25 12.85 -1.27
CA ALA A 14 -5.09 12.62 -2.70
C ALA A 14 -6.29 13.08 -3.55
N GLY A 15 -7.38 13.58 -2.96
CA GLY A 15 -8.55 14.10 -3.70
C GLY A 15 -8.23 15.36 -4.50
N GLY A 16 -7.66 16.39 -3.86
CA GLY A 16 -7.48 17.70 -4.52
C GLY A 16 -6.31 17.76 -5.51
N LEU A 17 -5.35 16.85 -5.40
CA LEU A 17 -4.19 16.78 -6.30
C LEU A 17 -4.50 16.00 -7.58
N LEU A 18 -5.37 14.99 -7.51
CA LEU A 18 -5.87 14.27 -8.68
C LEU A 18 -6.74 15.18 -9.56
N ASP A 19 -7.65 15.94 -8.95
CA ASP A 19 -8.48 16.90 -9.68
C ASP A 19 -7.63 17.99 -10.35
N ARG A 20 -6.57 18.46 -9.68
CA ARG A 20 -5.62 19.43 -10.26
C ARG A 20 -4.74 18.83 -11.36
N ALA A 21 -4.35 17.56 -11.24
CA ALA A 21 -3.61 16.86 -12.28
C ALA A 21 -4.48 16.66 -13.53
N ALA A 22 -5.74 16.28 -13.36
CA ALA A 22 -6.71 16.18 -14.45
C ALA A 22 -6.93 17.54 -15.13
N ALA A 23 -7.12 18.62 -14.37
CA ALA A 23 -7.29 19.96 -14.92
C ALA A 23 -6.05 20.48 -15.68
N LEU A 24 -4.84 20.14 -15.22
CA LEU A 24 -3.59 20.50 -15.91
C LEU A 24 -3.41 19.73 -17.22
N ILE A 25 -3.85 18.46 -17.27
CA ILE A 25 -3.86 17.66 -18.50
C ILE A 25 -4.87 18.25 -19.49
N GLU A 26 -6.08 18.59 -19.04
CA GLU A 26 -7.09 19.26 -19.89
C GLU A 26 -6.57 20.60 -20.43
N GLN A 27 -5.92 21.42 -19.60
CA GLN A 27 -5.36 22.70 -20.01
C GLN A 27 -4.20 22.56 -21.02
N ARG A 28 -3.37 21.51 -20.91
CA ARG A 28 -2.34 21.21 -21.92
C ARG A 28 -2.94 20.66 -23.21
N ALA A 29 -4.01 19.87 -23.13
CA ALA A 29 -4.72 19.34 -24.28
C ALA A 29 -5.33 20.47 -25.15
N GLU A 30 -5.80 21.55 -24.52
CA GLU A 30 -6.31 22.73 -25.24
C GLU A 30 -5.22 23.52 -25.99
N GLN A 31 -3.95 23.44 -25.57
CA GLN A 31 -2.85 24.22 -26.12
C GLN A 31 -2.00 23.47 -27.17
N ALA A 32 -2.25 22.18 -27.38
CA ALA A 32 -1.39 21.31 -28.17
C ALA A 32 -2.01 20.91 -29.52
N LYS A 33 -1.14 20.61 -30.52
CA LYS A 33 -1.56 20.10 -31.84
C LYS A 33 -2.36 18.80 -31.66
N ASP A 34 -3.41 18.59 -32.45
CA ASP A 34 -4.47 17.56 -32.29
C ASP A 34 -4.05 16.19 -31.73
N ARG A 35 -2.86 15.71 -32.07
CA ARG A 35 -2.31 14.46 -31.52
C ARG A 35 -2.10 14.48 -29.99
N GLU A 36 -1.50 15.54 -29.46
CA GLU A 36 -1.24 15.68 -28.02
C GLU A 36 -2.56 15.86 -27.24
N LYS A 37 -3.56 16.47 -27.87
CA LYS A 37 -4.92 16.59 -27.31
C LYS A 37 -5.57 15.22 -27.16
N ILE A 38 -5.50 14.36 -28.19
CA ILE A 38 -6.03 13.00 -28.15
C ILE A 38 -5.30 12.15 -27.08
N GLU A 39 -3.97 12.24 -27.00
CA GLU A 39 -3.18 11.53 -25.98
C GLU A 39 -3.54 11.98 -24.55
N ALA A 40 -3.73 13.29 -24.34
CA ALA A 40 -4.16 13.85 -23.06
C ALA A 40 -5.59 13.41 -22.68
N GLU A 41 -6.52 13.38 -23.63
CA GLU A 41 -7.91 12.97 -23.41
C GLU A 41 -8.00 11.46 -23.08
N LEU A 42 -7.26 10.61 -23.79
CA LEU A 42 -7.16 9.18 -23.48
C LEU A 42 -6.55 8.94 -22.09
N THR A 43 -5.53 9.72 -21.72
CA THR A 43 -4.91 9.64 -20.39
C THR A 43 -5.90 10.07 -19.31
N ALA A 44 -6.63 11.17 -19.53
CA ALA A 44 -7.64 11.64 -18.58
C ALA A 44 -8.76 10.61 -18.38
N GLU A 45 -9.21 9.96 -19.45
CA GLU A 45 -10.27 8.94 -19.35
C GLU A 45 -9.79 7.67 -18.64
N TYR A 46 -8.57 7.22 -18.93
CA TYR A 46 -7.94 6.12 -18.19
C TYR A 46 -7.82 6.45 -16.69
N LEU A 47 -7.39 7.66 -16.35
CA LEU A 47 -7.29 8.10 -14.96
C LEU A 47 -8.65 8.09 -14.25
N ARG A 48 -9.72 8.54 -14.93
CA ARG A 48 -11.09 8.50 -14.38
C ARG A 48 -11.52 7.07 -14.08
N GLN A 49 -11.23 6.13 -14.97
CA GLN A 49 -11.55 4.71 -14.77
C GLN A 49 -10.79 4.12 -13.57
N VAL A 50 -9.48 4.36 -13.48
CA VAL A 50 -8.65 3.89 -12.36
C VAL A 50 -9.12 4.48 -11.03
N VAL A 51 -9.49 5.76 -11.00
CA VAL A 51 -10.00 6.41 -9.79
C VAL A 51 -11.35 5.83 -9.37
N ALA A 52 -12.24 5.56 -10.33
CA ALA A 52 -13.53 4.94 -10.05
C ALA A 52 -13.35 3.53 -9.44
N GLU A 53 -12.52 2.69 -10.07
CA GLU A 53 -12.19 1.34 -9.56
C GLU A 53 -11.57 1.40 -8.15
N THR A 54 -10.63 2.33 -7.93
CA THR A 54 -9.97 2.50 -6.63
C THR A 54 -10.96 2.92 -5.54
N ARG A 55 -11.93 3.78 -5.86
CA ARG A 55 -12.98 4.22 -4.90
C ARG A 55 -13.89 3.06 -4.51
N GLU A 56 -14.30 2.24 -5.48
CA GLU A 56 -15.12 1.05 -5.21
C GLU A 56 -14.36 0.03 -4.36
N MET A 57 -13.11 -0.26 -4.72
CA MET A 57 -12.24 -1.15 -3.94
C MET A 57 -11.98 -0.64 -2.53
N ALA A 58 -11.83 0.68 -2.34
CA ALA A 58 -11.67 1.28 -1.02
C ALA A 58 -12.93 1.11 -0.17
N ALA A 59 -14.11 1.28 -0.79
CA ALA A 59 -15.40 1.07 -0.13
C ALA A 59 -15.57 -0.39 0.29
N LEU A 60 -15.27 -1.36 -0.59
CA LEU A 60 -15.32 -2.79 -0.28
C LEU A 60 -14.31 -3.17 0.82
N ASN A 61 -13.09 -2.63 0.74
CA ASN A 61 -12.05 -2.84 1.74
C ASN A 61 -12.48 -2.32 3.11
N LYS A 62 -13.21 -1.20 3.18
CA LYS A 62 -13.80 -0.71 4.43
C LYS A 62 -14.95 -1.60 4.91
N ALA A 63 -15.82 -2.01 4.00
CA ALA A 63 -17.00 -2.82 4.32
C ALA A 63 -16.65 -4.19 4.91
N LYS A 64 -15.57 -4.83 4.45
CA LYS A 64 -15.15 -6.15 4.98
C LYS A 64 -14.87 -6.13 6.49
N PHE A 65 -14.38 -5.01 7.02
CA PHE A 65 -14.12 -4.84 8.45
C PHE A 65 -15.38 -4.79 9.32
N ALA A 66 -16.56 -4.55 8.73
CA ALA A 66 -17.82 -4.62 9.46
C ALA A 66 -18.34 -6.06 9.61
N VAL A 67 -17.77 -7.03 8.89
CA VAL A 67 -18.21 -8.43 8.88
C VAL A 67 -17.52 -9.18 10.04
N PRO A 68 -18.25 -9.73 11.03
CA PRO A 68 -17.62 -10.46 12.14
C PRO A 68 -16.78 -11.66 11.70
N TRP A 69 -17.22 -12.34 10.64
CA TRP A 69 -16.53 -13.48 10.06
C TRP A 69 -15.16 -13.14 9.46
N PHE A 70 -15.00 -11.90 8.96
CA PHE A 70 -13.69 -11.41 8.53
C PHE A 70 -12.71 -11.41 9.70
N TRP A 71 -13.11 -10.91 10.87
CA TRP A 71 -12.24 -10.87 12.04
C TRP A 71 -11.92 -12.24 12.60
N LEU A 72 -12.85 -13.19 12.52
CA LEU A 72 -12.60 -14.58 12.92
C LEU A 72 -11.53 -15.22 12.02
N PHE A 73 -11.69 -15.10 10.70
CA PHE A 73 -10.71 -15.61 9.75
C PHE A 73 -9.36 -14.88 9.85
N ALA A 74 -9.39 -13.55 9.88
CA ALA A 74 -8.19 -12.73 10.04
C ALA A 74 -7.47 -13.07 11.35
N GLY A 75 -8.20 -13.26 12.45
CA GLY A 75 -7.66 -13.64 13.74
C GLY A 75 -6.92 -14.98 13.69
N PHE A 76 -7.51 -16.00 13.05
CA PHE A 76 -6.92 -17.34 12.98
C PHE A 76 -5.54 -17.37 12.29
N PHE A 77 -5.29 -16.46 11.34
CA PHE A 77 -4.02 -16.39 10.63
C PHE A 77 -3.09 -15.28 11.16
N LEU A 78 -3.62 -14.09 11.46
CA LEU A 78 -2.81 -12.94 11.88
C LEU A 78 -2.36 -13.03 13.33
N VAL A 79 -3.17 -13.58 14.25
CA VAL A 79 -2.79 -13.64 15.67
C VAL A 79 -1.60 -14.56 15.89
N PRO A 80 -1.57 -15.82 15.39
CA PRO A 80 -0.39 -16.67 15.53
C PRO A 80 0.85 -16.05 14.88
N LEU A 81 0.68 -15.40 13.72
CA LEU A 81 1.77 -14.71 13.03
C LEU A 81 2.31 -13.55 13.86
N ALA A 82 1.44 -12.72 14.43
CA ALA A 82 1.83 -11.59 15.27
C ALA A 82 2.52 -12.05 16.56
N VAL A 83 2.03 -13.11 17.20
CA VAL A 83 2.64 -13.72 18.39
C VAL A 83 4.04 -14.25 18.06
N TRP A 84 4.17 -15.02 16.97
CA TRP A 84 5.46 -15.55 16.54
C TRP A 84 6.45 -14.42 16.22
N TRP A 85 6.04 -13.44 15.43
CA TRP A 85 6.90 -12.31 15.04
C TRP A 85 7.35 -11.49 16.25
N ALA A 86 6.42 -11.17 17.16
CA ALA A 86 6.75 -10.45 18.40
C ALA A 86 7.71 -11.24 19.29
N ALA A 87 7.52 -12.57 19.40
CA ALA A 87 8.43 -13.44 20.14
C ALA A 87 9.84 -13.42 19.54
N ILE A 88 9.97 -13.50 18.20
CA ILE A 88 11.26 -13.43 17.51
C ILE A 88 11.92 -12.05 17.72
N CYS A 89 11.17 -10.95 17.64
CA CYS A 89 11.71 -9.62 17.90
C CYS A 89 12.21 -9.47 19.33
N LEU A 90 11.42 -9.89 20.32
CA LEU A 90 11.81 -9.86 21.73
C LEU A 90 13.04 -10.73 21.97
N TYR A 91 13.08 -11.90 21.34
CA TYR A 91 14.17 -12.83 21.50
C TYR A 91 15.46 -12.28 20.89
N ASN A 92 15.40 -11.72 19.68
CA ASN A 92 16.57 -11.07 19.04
C ASN A 92 17.08 -9.85 19.83
N MET A 93 16.22 -9.16 20.58
CA MET A 93 16.64 -8.01 21.41
C MET A 93 17.42 -8.44 22.66
N LEU A 94 17.13 -9.64 23.17
CA LEU A 94 17.65 -10.13 24.45
C LEU A 94 18.73 -11.19 24.29
N TRP A 95 18.56 -12.11 23.34
CA TRP A 95 19.42 -13.26 23.08
C TRP A 95 19.93 -13.22 21.65
N CYS A 96 21.06 -12.54 21.49
CA CYS A 96 21.87 -12.49 20.28
C CYS A 96 23.35 -12.47 20.71
N PRO A 97 24.33 -12.71 19.82
CA PRO A 97 25.74 -12.78 20.18
C PRO A 97 26.24 -11.56 20.97
N ASP A 98 25.71 -10.38 20.64
CA ASP A 98 26.08 -9.09 21.24
C ASP A 98 24.97 -8.47 22.11
N CYS A 99 23.98 -9.26 22.54
CA CYS A 99 22.85 -8.79 23.35
C CYS A 99 23.05 -9.05 24.85
N ILE A 100 22.09 -8.58 25.67
CA ILE A 100 22.08 -8.70 27.14
C ILE A 100 22.37 -10.15 27.60
N TYR A 101 21.80 -11.13 26.91
CA TYR A 101 22.02 -12.55 27.16
C TYR A 101 22.69 -13.20 25.95
N ALA A 102 24.02 -13.03 25.84
CA ALA A 102 24.81 -13.58 24.75
C ALA A 102 24.58 -15.08 24.56
N GLN A 103 24.23 -15.48 23.33
CA GLN A 103 24.07 -16.88 22.93
C GLN A 103 25.00 -17.19 21.75
N PRO A 104 25.63 -18.39 21.71
CA PRO A 104 26.52 -18.78 20.61
C PRO A 104 25.76 -19.20 19.34
N TRP A 105 24.43 -19.23 19.38
CA TRP A 105 23.56 -19.68 18.32
C TRP A 105 22.66 -18.53 17.86
N THR A 106 22.20 -18.58 16.61
CA THR A 106 21.28 -17.59 16.05
C THR A 106 19.87 -18.16 15.97
N ILE A 107 18.89 -17.27 16.07
CA ILE A 107 17.49 -17.65 15.94
C ILE A 107 17.20 -17.93 14.48
N ALA A 108 16.59 -19.07 14.20
CA ALA A 108 16.19 -19.43 12.84
C ALA A 108 15.16 -18.42 12.31
N ALA A 109 15.49 -17.80 11.18
CA ALA A 109 14.52 -17.05 10.40
C ALA A 109 13.38 -17.97 9.94
N PHE A 110 12.23 -17.39 9.62
CA PHE A 110 11.17 -18.16 8.98
C PHE A 110 11.69 -18.70 7.64
N PRO A 111 11.53 -20.01 7.35
CA PRO A 111 12.08 -20.57 6.14
C PRO A 111 11.31 -20.03 4.93
N ALA A 112 12.04 -19.76 3.84
CA ALA A 112 11.40 -19.41 2.58
C ALA A 112 10.51 -20.57 2.09
N PRO A 113 9.31 -20.31 1.54
CA PRO A 113 8.71 -19.00 1.20
C PRO A 113 7.75 -18.45 2.27
N LEU A 114 7.72 -19.05 3.47
CA LEU A 114 6.74 -18.68 4.50
C LEU A 114 6.93 -17.24 4.98
N ASP A 115 8.17 -16.75 4.95
CA ASP A 115 8.54 -15.35 5.22
C ASP A 115 7.84 -14.37 4.26
N ALA A 116 7.80 -14.69 2.96
CA ALA A 116 7.09 -13.90 1.96
C ALA A 116 5.57 -13.96 2.18
N TRP A 117 5.04 -15.13 2.56
CA TRP A 117 3.62 -15.30 2.83
C TRP A 117 3.16 -14.50 4.05
N ALA A 118 3.98 -14.39 5.09
CA ALA A 118 3.71 -13.53 6.24
C ALA A 118 3.50 -12.06 5.82
N GLY A 119 4.34 -11.54 4.93
CA GLY A 119 4.18 -10.19 4.36
C GLY A 119 2.88 -10.05 3.56
N ASN A 120 2.58 -11.04 2.72
CA ASN A 120 1.36 -11.04 1.89
C ASN A 120 0.08 -11.09 2.74
N MET A 121 0.09 -11.81 3.87
CA MET A 121 -1.05 -11.85 4.80
C MET A 121 -1.39 -10.46 5.35
N ILE A 122 -0.39 -9.67 5.72
CA ILE A 122 -0.58 -8.30 6.20
C ILE A 122 -1.07 -7.39 5.06
N GLN A 123 -0.47 -7.51 3.87
CA GLN A 123 -0.87 -6.73 2.70
C GLN A 123 -2.34 -6.96 2.33
N TRP A 124 -2.80 -8.21 2.35
CA TRP A 124 -4.20 -8.56 2.06
C TRP A 124 -5.22 -7.85 2.96
N VAL A 125 -4.87 -7.60 4.23
CA VAL A 125 -5.74 -6.86 5.17
C VAL A 125 -5.97 -5.43 4.68
N PHE A 126 -4.95 -4.78 4.13
CA PHE A 126 -4.99 -3.37 3.74
C PHE A 126 -5.06 -3.14 2.23
N TYR A 127 -5.12 -4.21 1.44
CA TYR A 127 -5.09 -4.11 -0.01
C TYR A 127 -6.36 -3.42 -0.52
N VAL A 128 -6.19 -2.17 -0.94
CA VAL A 128 -7.14 -1.43 -1.74
C VAL A 128 -6.62 -1.54 -3.17
N GLY A 129 -7.37 -2.24 -4.03
CA GLY A 129 -6.99 -2.58 -5.40
C GLY A 129 -6.25 -1.46 -6.13
N SER A 130 -5.19 -1.86 -6.84
CA SER A 130 -4.50 -1.14 -7.92
C SER A 130 -4.10 0.34 -7.74
N GLY A 131 -4.46 1.07 -6.69
CA GLY A 131 -4.20 2.51 -6.58
C GLY A 131 -2.71 2.85 -6.61
N VAL A 132 -1.85 1.99 -6.05
CA VAL A 132 -0.38 2.11 -6.14
C VAL A 132 0.15 1.60 -7.49
N ALA A 133 -0.53 0.66 -8.13
CA ALA A 133 -0.16 0.17 -9.46
C ALA A 133 -0.50 1.18 -10.56
N GLY A 134 -1.65 1.84 -10.48
CA GLY A 134 -2.05 2.97 -11.31
C GLY A 134 -1.12 4.18 -11.10
N LEU A 135 -0.81 4.52 -9.84
CA LEU A 135 0.18 5.58 -9.55
C LEU A 135 1.58 5.24 -10.11
N ARG A 136 2.04 3.98 -9.98
CA ARG A 136 3.31 3.51 -10.55
C ARG A 136 3.31 3.46 -12.07
N ALA A 137 2.17 3.24 -12.71
CA ALA A 137 2.03 3.27 -14.17
C ALA A 137 2.13 4.70 -14.72
N ILE A 138 1.74 5.71 -13.94
CA ILE A 138 1.80 7.14 -14.30
C ILE A 138 3.16 7.76 -13.99
N ILE A 139 3.86 7.27 -12.96
CA ILE A 139 5.16 7.81 -12.49
C ILE A 139 6.36 7.23 -13.28
N LYS A 140 6.15 6.24 -14.15
CA LYS A 140 7.18 5.74 -15.08
C LYS A 140 7.19 6.54 -16.38
#